data_AF-A0A1G1CTC5-F1
#
_entry.id   AF-A0A1G1CTC5-F1
#
_cell.length_a   1.000
_cell.length_b   1.000
_cell.length_c   1.000
_cell.angle_alpha   90.00
_cell.angle_beta   90.00
_cell.angle_gamma   90.00
#
_symmetry.space_group_name_H-M   'P 1'
#
loop_
_entity.id
_entity.type
_entity.pdbx_description
1 polymer ?
#
loop_
_entity_poly.entity_id
_entity_poly.type
_entity_poly.pdbx_seq_one_letter_code
_entity_poly.pdbx_strand_id
1 'polypeptide(L)'
;MTRLQRQQGWLIDLQRRLQPTQDQTASQPRGQDIETQVDRYLAKLREDNLLNETDRSVAQHLVTTFRNRWWGLFVCYDVPGLPATNNDLEGFFGRLKTNQRRITGRKSVNSFVLRYGAYATLVDLSESKADLLARLRQVDRAAYQRERQQLQLVLAERQDYHRFCHHLDTVVQALETEWQAAVEVATRSLEAKNLS
;
A
#
# COMPACT_ATOMS: atom_id res chain seq x y z
N MET A 1 -35.40 -5.30 -20.45
CA MET A 1 -34.12 -5.10 -19.75
C MET A 1 -34.35 -5.38 -18.28
N THR A 2 -33.65 -6.34 -17.69
CA THR A 2 -33.86 -6.72 -16.28
C THR A 2 -33.28 -5.62 -15.37
N ARG A 3 -33.82 -5.47 -14.15
CA ARG A 3 -33.38 -4.46 -13.17
C ARG A 3 -31.86 -4.43 -12.98
N LEU A 4 -31.25 -5.61 -12.85
CA LEU A 4 -29.81 -5.77 -12.68
C LEU A 4 -29.01 -5.26 -13.89
N GLN A 5 -29.49 -5.48 -15.11
CA GLN A 5 -28.84 -4.97 -16.33
C GLN A 5 -28.84 -3.44 -16.39
N ARG A 6 -29.91 -2.79 -15.90
CA ARG A 6 -29.99 -1.33 -15.81
C ARG A 6 -28.98 -0.79 -14.81
N GLN A 7 -28.96 -1.33 -13.60
CA GLN A 7 -28.03 -0.91 -12.53
C GLN A 7 -26.57 -1.14 -12.93
N GLN A 8 -26.27 -2.28 -13.55
CA GLN A 8 -24.96 -2.56 -14.13
C GLN A 8 -24.61 -1.57 -15.25
N GLY A 9 -25.59 -1.18 -16.07
CA GLY A 9 -25.42 -0.17 -17.12
C GLY A 9 -24.91 1.16 -16.56
N TRP A 10 -25.40 1.61 -15.40
CA TRP A 10 -24.91 2.84 -14.76
C TRP A 10 -23.44 2.77 -14.37
N LEU A 11 -23.00 1.63 -13.84
CA LEU A 11 -21.60 1.41 -13.50
C LEU A 11 -20.71 1.39 -14.73
N ILE A 12 -21.15 0.75 -15.82
CA ILE A 12 -20.43 0.72 -17.08
C ILE A 12 -20.30 2.13 -17.67
N ASP A 13 -21.37 2.92 -17.64
CA ASP A 13 -21.36 4.30 -18.13
C ASP A 13 -20.42 5.19 -17.30
N LEU A 14 -20.40 5.04 -15.98
CA LEU A 14 -19.44 5.71 -15.10
C LEU A 14 -18.00 5.29 -15.42
N GLN A 15 -17.76 3.99 -15.60
CA GLN A 15 -16.43 3.48 -15.96
C GLN A 15 -15.94 4.08 -17.27
N ARG A 16 -16.77 4.13 -18.32
CA ARG A 16 -16.40 4.72 -19.62
C ARG A 16 -15.99 6.19 -19.49
N ARG A 17 -16.60 6.93 -18.57
CA ARG A 17 -16.26 8.34 -18.32
C ARG A 17 -14.94 8.49 -17.57
N LEU A 18 -14.66 7.57 -16.65
CA LEU A 18 -13.40 7.52 -15.91
C LEU A 18 -12.24 6.92 -16.73
N GLN A 19 -12.53 6.25 -17.84
CA GLN A 19 -11.52 5.63 -18.71
C GLN A 19 -11.56 6.28 -20.09
N PRO A 20 -11.10 7.54 -20.22
CA PRO A 20 -10.93 8.12 -21.55
C PRO A 20 -9.95 7.25 -22.33
N THR A 21 -10.33 6.88 -23.56
CA THR A 21 -9.53 6.05 -24.44
C THR A 21 -8.12 6.63 -24.54
N GLN A 22 -7.11 5.82 -24.20
CA GLN A 22 -5.71 6.18 -24.41
C GLN A 22 -5.35 6.04 -25.89
N ASP A 23 -6.02 6.82 -26.75
CA ASP A 23 -5.56 7.00 -28.12
C ASP A 23 -4.28 7.84 -28.07
N GLN A 24 -3.18 7.26 -28.55
CA GLN A 24 -1.82 7.84 -28.51
C GLN A 24 -1.71 9.16 -29.30
N THR A 25 -2.74 9.53 -30.06
CA THR A 25 -2.85 10.72 -30.89
C THR A 25 -3.70 11.84 -30.29
N ALA A 26 -4.46 11.58 -29.22
CA ALA A 26 -5.29 12.58 -28.55
C ALA A 26 -4.56 13.21 -27.36
N SER A 27 -4.67 14.52 -27.18
CA SER A 27 -4.19 15.18 -25.96
C SER A 27 -4.86 14.57 -24.73
N GLN A 28 -4.06 14.23 -23.72
CA GLN A 28 -4.54 13.64 -22.47
C GLN A 28 -5.64 14.54 -21.86
N PRO A 29 -6.82 14.01 -21.51
CA PRO A 29 -7.91 14.80 -20.98
C PRO A 29 -7.53 15.37 -19.61
N ARG A 30 -7.91 16.62 -19.34
CA ARG A 30 -7.67 17.24 -18.03
C ARG A 30 -8.65 16.68 -17.01
N GLY A 31 -8.23 16.65 -15.75
CA GLY A 31 -9.06 16.18 -14.63
C GLY A 31 -10.38 16.95 -14.54
N GLN A 32 -10.35 18.27 -14.81
CA GLN A 32 -11.53 19.13 -14.81
C GLN A 32 -12.59 18.74 -15.85
N ASP A 33 -12.16 18.25 -17.02
CA ASP A 33 -13.09 17.83 -18.09
C ASP A 33 -13.82 16.54 -17.69
N ILE A 34 -13.09 15.59 -17.11
CA ILE A 34 -13.64 14.33 -16.59
C ILE A 34 -14.54 14.59 -15.39
N GLU A 35 -14.13 15.48 -14.49
CA GLU A 35 -14.92 15.91 -13.33
C GLU A 35 -16.28 16.43 -13.77
N THR A 36 -16.30 17.39 -14.70
CA THR A 36 -17.53 17.97 -15.23
C THR A 36 -18.43 16.93 -15.90
N GLN A 37 -17.82 15.98 -16.61
CA GLN A 37 -18.55 14.92 -17.31
C GLN A 37 -19.21 13.93 -16.32
N VAL A 38 -18.49 13.53 -15.28
CA VAL A 38 -19.00 12.65 -14.21
C VAL A 38 -20.06 13.37 -13.38
N ASP A 39 -19.84 14.65 -13.04
CA ASP A 39 -20.79 15.46 -12.27
C ASP A 39 -22.15 15.54 -12.95
N ARG A 40 -22.14 15.88 -14.25
CA ARG A 40 -23.35 15.94 -15.08
C ARG A 40 -24.07 14.59 -15.14
N TYR A 41 -23.32 13.49 -15.22
CA TYR A 41 -23.92 12.15 -15.25
C TYR A 41 -24.58 11.80 -13.91
N LEU A 42 -23.91 12.08 -12.80
CA LEU A 42 -24.47 11.83 -11.46
C LEU A 42 -25.70 12.71 -11.18
N ALA A 43 -25.69 13.96 -11.62
CA ALA A 43 -26.86 14.85 -11.54
C ALA A 43 -28.05 14.26 -12.32
N LYS A 44 -27.82 13.84 -13.58
CA LYS A 44 -28.84 13.18 -14.40
C LYS A 44 -29.37 11.91 -13.74
N LEU A 45 -28.49 11.08 -13.18
CA LEU A 45 -28.88 9.83 -12.53
C LEU A 45 -29.73 10.07 -11.27
N ARG A 46 -29.46 11.15 -10.53
CA ARG A 46 -30.23 11.55 -9.35
C ARG A 46 -31.61 12.11 -9.70
N GLU A 47 -31.70 12.86 -10.81
CA GLU A 47 -32.92 13.55 -11.25
C GLU A 47 -33.85 12.67 -12.10
N ASP A 48 -33.48 11.41 -12.36
CA ASP A 48 -34.29 10.48 -13.12
C ASP A 48 -35.56 10.06 -12.35
N ASN A 49 -36.68 10.68 -12.70
CA ASN A 49 -37.98 10.42 -12.11
C ASN A 49 -38.61 9.09 -12.57
N LEU A 50 -38.03 8.41 -13.56
CA LEU A 50 -38.52 7.13 -14.08
C LEU A 50 -38.00 5.92 -13.28
N LEU A 51 -37.19 6.16 -12.24
CA LEU A 51 -36.65 5.12 -11.36
C LEU A 51 -37.69 4.68 -10.32
N ASN A 52 -37.84 3.36 -10.18
CA ASN A 52 -38.55 2.76 -9.05
C ASN A 52 -37.76 2.97 -7.73
N GLU A 53 -38.37 2.66 -6.60
CA GLU A 53 -37.78 2.90 -5.28
C GLU A 53 -36.41 2.22 -5.07
N THR A 54 -36.28 0.96 -5.49
CA THR A 54 -35.01 0.22 -5.38
C THR A 54 -33.92 0.85 -6.25
N ASP A 55 -34.24 1.18 -7.49
CA ASP A 55 -33.34 1.81 -8.44
C ASP A 55 -32.90 3.21 -7.96
N ARG A 56 -33.81 3.95 -7.34
CA ARG A 56 -33.53 5.25 -6.70
C ARG A 56 -32.56 5.11 -5.54
N SER A 57 -32.75 4.10 -4.68
CA SER A 57 -31.83 3.80 -3.58
C SER A 57 -30.42 3.47 -4.08
N VAL A 58 -30.29 2.64 -5.13
CA VAL A 58 -28.99 2.33 -5.74
C VAL A 58 -28.36 3.57 -6.39
N ALA A 59 -29.11 4.36 -7.15
CA ALA A 59 -28.64 5.60 -7.73
C ALA A 59 -28.12 6.59 -6.66
N GLN A 60 -28.90 6.78 -5.58
CA GLN A 60 -28.51 7.61 -4.44
C GLN A 60 -27.22 7.11 -3.79
N HIS A 61 -27.08 5.78 -3.63
CA HIS A 61 -25.89 5.17 -3.06
C HIS A 61 -24.65 5.39 -3.95
N LEU A 62 -24.81 5.30 -5.28
CA LEU A 62 -23.73 5.59 -6.23
C LEU A 62 -23.29 7.06 -6.14
N VAL A 63 -24.25 7.98 -6.19
CA VAL A 63 -23.97 9.42 -6.06
C VAL A 63 -23.24 9.71 -4.75
N THR A 64 -23.73 9.18 -3.63
CA THR A 64 -23.11 9.38 -2.31
C THR A 64 -21.69 8.82 -2.26
N THR A 65 -21.48 7.61 -2.77
CA THR A 65 -20.17 6.96 -2.85
C THR A 65 -19.14 7.79 -3.62
N PHE A 66 -19.55 8.37 -4.75
CA PHE A 66 -18.70 9.27 -5.54
C PHE A 66 -18.44 10.59 -4.84
N ARG A 67 -19.47 11.23 -4.26
CA ARG A 67 -19.30 12.50 -3.55
C ARG A 67 -18.36 12.39 -2.36
N ASN A 68 -18.44 11.30 -1.60
CA ASN A 68 -17.53 11.03 -0.49
C ASN A 68 -16.06 10.87 -0.91
N ARG A 69 -15.81 10.50 -2.17
CA ARG A 69 -14.49 10.30 -2.76
C ARG A 69 -14.12 11.38 -3.78
N TRP A 70 -14.94 12.43 -3.90
CA TRP A 70 -14.82 13.42 -4.98
C TRP A 70 -13.47 14.12 -4.94
N TRP A 71 -13.03 14.47 -3.74
CA TRP A 71 -11.74 15.11 -3.53
C TRP A 71 -10.61 14.13 -3.84
N GLY A 72 -9.81 14.46 -4.85
CA GLY A 72 -8.67 13.67 -5.30
C GLY A 72 -8.97 12.61 -6.37
N LEU A 73 -10.25 12.39 -6.74
CA LEU A 73 -10.60 11.35 -7.72
C LEU A 73 -10.03 11.62 -9.12
N PHE A 74 -9.94 12.89 -9.51
CA PHE A 74 -9.59 13.31 -10.87
C PHE A 74 -8.12 13.77 -11.03
N VAL A 75 -7.34 13.79 -9.94
CA VAL A 75 -5.93 14.23 -9.96
C VAL A 75 -5.06 13.34 -10.85
N CYS A 76 -5.43 12.07 -11.00
CA CYS A 76 -4.75 11.11 -11.88
C CYS A 76 -4.76 11.49 -13.36
N TYR A 77 -5.66 12.38 -13.80
CA TYR A 77 -5.68 12.85 -15.18
C TYR A 77 -4.74 14.04 -15.41
N ASP A 78 -4.45 14.82 -14.37
CA ASP A 78 -3.58 16.00 -14.46
C ASP A 78 -2.11 15.69 -14.20
N VAL A 79 -1.81 14.57 -13.53
CA VAL A 79 -0.44 14.16 -13.17
C VAL A 79 0.05 13.04 -14.10
N PRO A 80 1.04 13.29 -14.97
CA PRO A 80 1.62 12.25 -15.81
C PRO A 80 2.16 11.08 -14.98
N GLY A 81 1.81 9.86 -15.36
CA GLY A 81 2.29 8.63 -14.71
C GLY A 81 1.53 8.21 -13.45
N LEU A 82 0.56 9.00 -12.95
CA LEU A 82 -0.32 8.57 -11.88
C LEU A 82 -1.44 7.69 -12.45
N PRO A 83 -1.58 6.41 -12.08
CA PRO A 83 -2.59 5.54 -12.65
C PRO A 83 -4.01 5.97 -12.22
N ALA A 84 -4.96 5.89 -13.15
CA ALA A 84 -6.37 6.22 -12.88
C ALA A 84 -7.09 5.19 -12.01
N THR A 85 -6.52 3.99 -11.86
CA THR A 85 -7.07 2.89 -11.05
C THR A 85 -5.98 2.23 -10.23
N ASN A 86 -6.34 1.70 -9.07
CA ASN A 86 -5.46 0.89 -8.24
C ASN A 86 -5.52 -0.61 -8.61
N ASN A 87 -6.25 -1.03 -9.65
CA ASN A 87 -6.48 -2.44 -9.97
C ASN A 87 -5.18 -3.26 -10.07
N ASP A 88 -4.13 -2.68 -10.68
CA ASP A 88 -2.83 -3.34 -10.81
C ASP A 88 -2.17 -3.54 -9.45
N LEU A 89 -2.31 -2.57 -8.53
CA LEU A 89 -1.85 -2.69 -7.15
C LEU A 89 -2.66 -3.74 -6.39
N GLU A 90 -3.98 -3.77 -6.55
CA GLU A 90 -4.83 -4.80 -5.93
C GLU A 90 -4.46 -6.20 -6.41
N GLY A 91 -4.27 -6.38 -7.72
CA GLY A 91 -3.81 -7.62 -8.33
C GLY A 91 -2.42 -8.01 -7.82
N PHE A 92 -1.50 -7.05 -7.75
CA PHE A 92 -0.17 -7.25 -7.18
C PHE A 92 -0.24 -7.75 -5.73
N PHE A 93 -0.96 -7.05 -4.85
CA PHE A 93 -1.12 -7.45 -3.45
C PHE A 93 -1.85 -8.79 -3.31
N GLY A 94 -2.78 -9.10 -4.21
CA GLY A 94 -3.46 -10.40 -4.27
C GLY A 94 -2.49 -11.55 -4.57
N ARG A 95 -1.62 -11.37 -5.56
CA ARG A 95 -0.56 -12.36 -5.89
C ARG A 95 0.44 -12.50 -4.75
N LEU A 96 0.90 -11.38 -4.18
CA LEU A 96 1.78 -11.37 -3.01
C LEU A 96 1.18 -12.16 -1.84
N LYS A 97 -0.08 -11.87 -1.49
CA LYS A 97 -0.82 -12.58 -0.44
C LYS A 97 -0.90 -14.07 -0.70
N THR A 98 -1.25 -14.45 -1.92
CA THR A 98 -1.45 -15.85 -2.31
C THR A 98 -0.16 -16.64 -2.24
N ASN A 99 0.94 -16.10 -2.79
CA ASN A 99 2.22 -16.81 -2.78
C ASN A 99 2.82 -16.88 -1.38
N GLN A 100 2.72 -15.81 -0.59
CA GLN A 100 3.21 -15.84 0.79
C GLN A 100 2.45 -16.87 1.65
N ARG A 101 1.13 -17.02 1.43
CA ARG A 101 0.33 -18.09 2.05
C ARG A 101 0.81 -19.48 1.64
N ARG A 102 1.10 -19.68 0.35
CA ARG A 102 1.64 -20.97 -0.16
C ARG A 102 2.99 -21.32 0.45
N ILE A 103 3.88 -20.34 0.61
CA ILE A 103 5.23 -20.55 1.15
C ILE A 103 5.20 -20.80 2.67
N THR A 104 4.39 -20.03 3.41
CA THR A 104 4.46 -20.04 4.89
C THR A 104 3.30 -20.75 5.58
N GLY A 105 2.23 -21.09 4.86
CA GLY A 105 0.98 -21.62 5.43
C GLY A 105 0.17 -20.61 6.25
N ARG A 106 0.66 -19.37 6.45
CA ARG A 106 0.01 -18.39 7.33
C ARG A 106 -1.08 -17.62 6.60
N LYS A 107 -2.29 -17.57 7.18
CA LYS A 107 -3.43 -16.81 6.64
C LYS A 107 -3.14 -15.30 6.51
N SER A 108 -2.42 -14.73 7.47
CA SER A 108 -2.06 -13.31 7.46
C SER A 108 -0.68 -13.09 6.86
N VAL A 109 -0.58 -12.11 5.96
CA VAL A 109 0.70 -11.62 5.41
C VAL A 109 1.17 -10.32 6.04
N ASN A 110 0.41 -9.75 6.98
CA ASN A 110 0.75 -8.46 7.58
C ASN A 110 2.12 -8.50 8.24
N SER A 111 2.44 -9.58 8.95
CA SER A 111 3.78 -9.78 9.53
C SER A 111 4.88 -9.77 8.47
N PHE A 112 4.63 -10.33 7.28
CA PHE A 112 5.61 -10.32 6.19
C PHE A 112 5.81 -8.91 5.63
N VAL A 113 4.72 -8.20 5.32
CA VAL A 113 4.77 -6.83 4.80
C VAL A 113 5.38 -5.87 5.82
N LEU A 114 5.02 -5.97 7.10
CA LEU A 114 5.58 -5.12 8.16
C LEU A 114 7.07 -5.40 8.41
N ARG A 115 7.50 -6.66 8.27
CA ARG A 115 8.88 -7.08 8.51
C ARG A 115 9.80 -6.69 7.36
N TYR A 116 9.37 -6.90 6.12
CA TYR A 116 10.21 -6.68 4.95
C TYR A 116 9.91 -5.37 4.22
N GLY A 117 8.85 -4.65 4.58
CA GLY A 117 8.55 -3.31 4.05
C GLY A 117 8.57 -3.27 2.52
N ALA A 118 9.31 -2.32 1.96
CA ALA A 118 9.51 -2.17 0.52
C ALA A 118 10.16 -3.40 -0.14
N TYR A 119 10.95 -4.21 0.58
CA TYR A 119 11.52 -5.43 0.01
C TYR A 119 10.44 -6.48 -0.31
N ALA A 120 9.29 -6.44 0.37
CA ALA A 120 8.16 -7.31 0.04
C ALA A 120 7.60 -7.01 -1.35
N THR A 121 7.73 -5.77 -1.85
CA THR A 121 7.22 -5.38 -3.15
C THR A 121 8.19 -5.66 -4.30
N LEU A 122 9.48 -5.83 -3.99
CA LEU A 122 10.54 -6.12 -4.97
C LEU A 122 10.58 -7.59 -5.41
N VAL A 123 9.79 -8.45 -4.77
CA VAL A 123 9.71 -9.86 -5.14
C VAL A 123 8.71 -10.00 -6.28
N ASP A 124 9.22 -10.14 -7.50
CA ASP A 124 8.42 -10.59 -8.62
C ASP A 124 8.16 -12.10 -8.49
N LEU A 125 6.93 -12.44 -8.12
CA LEU A 125 6.52 -13.81 -7.92
C LEU A 125 6.13 -14.53 -9.23
N SER A 126 6.14 -13.81 -10.35
CA SER A 126 5.95 -14.36 -11.70
C SER A 126 7.26 -14.63 -12.42
N GLU A 127 8.38 -14.14 -11.89
CA GLU A 127 9.72 -14.35 -12.43
C GLU A 127 10.10 -15.84 -12.41
N SER A 128 10.62 -16.34 -13.53
CA SER A 128 11.10 -17.72 -13.59
C SER A 128 12.39 -17.86 -12.76
N LYS A 129 12.70 -19.09 -12.31
CA LYS A 129 13.96 -19.35 -11.61
C LYS A 129 15.18 -18.96 -12.46
N ALA A 130 15.11 -19.14 -13.78
CA ALA A 130 16.21 -18.81 -14.69
C ALA A 130 16.45 -17.30 -14.75
N ASP A 131 15.37 -16.53 -14.89
CA ASP A 131 15.42 -15.05 -14.94
C ASP A 131 15.89 -14.47 -13.60
N LEU A 132 15.38 -15.00 -12.49
CA LEU A 132 15.82 -14.63 -11.15
C LEU A 132 17.34 -14.84 -10.98
N LEU A 133 17.86 -15.99 -11.42
CA LEU A 133 19.30 -16.27 -11.35
C LEU A 133 20.11 -15.35 -12.28
N ALA A 134 19.61 -15.06 -13.48
CA ALA A 134 20.27 -14.15 -14.41
C ALA A 134 20.35 -12.73 -13.82
N ARG A 135 19.28 -12.25 -13.20
CA ARG A 135 19.22 -10.96 -12.51
C ARG A 135 20.15 -10.91 -11.30
N LEU A 136 20.13 -11.93 -10.44
CA LEU A 136 21.00 -12.01 -9.26
C LEU A 136 22.49 -12.01 -9.63
N ARG A 137 22.87 -12.56 -10.79
CA ARG A 137 24.26 -12.53 -11.29
C ARG A 137 24.74 -11.14 -11.70
N GLN A 138 23.84 -10.22 -12.02
CA GLN A 138 24.20 -8.85 -12.40
C GLN A 138 24.43 -7.94 -11.18
N VAL A 139 24.09 -8.42 -9.98
CA VAL A 139 24.21 -7.64 -8.75
C VAL A 139 25.64 -7.73 -8.22
N ASP A 140 26.31 -6.59 -8.11
CA ASP A 140 27.60 -6.50 -7.44
C ASP A 140 27.51 -6.97 -5.97
N ARG A 141 28.52 -7.72 -5.53
CA ARG A 141 28.53 -8.33 -4.19
C ARG A 141 28.61 -7.28 -3.09
N ALA A 142 29.36 -6.19 -3.29
CA ALA A 142 29.46 -5.12 -2.29
C ALA A 142 28.14 -4.33 -2.20
N ALA A 143 27.49 -4.08 -3.33
CA ALA A 143 26.14 -3.53 -3.37
C ALA A 143 25.13 -4.41 -2.60
N TYR A 144 25.12 -5.73 -2.84
CA TYR A 144 24.28 -6.67 -2.10
C TYR A 144 24.53 -6.62 -0.59
N GLN A 145 25.80 -6.59 -0.16
CA GLN A 145 26.14 -6.56 1.27
C GLN A 145 25.64 -5.29 1.97
N ARG A 146 25.74 -4.13 1.30
CA ARG A 146 25.22 -2.87 1.84
C ARG A 146 23.71 -2.94 2.06
N GLU A 147 22.95 -3.38 1.05
CA GLU A 147 21.49 -3.53 1.19
C GLU A 147 21.12 -4.59 2.23
N ARG A 148 21.90 -5.66 2.34
CA ARG A 148 21.69 -6.69 3.36
C ARG A 148 21.87 -6.13 4.77
N GLN A 149 22.85 -5.26 4.99
CA GLN A 149 23.05 -4.58 6.27
C GLN A 149 21.88 -3.62 6.57
N GLN A 150 21.41 -2.86 5.57
CA GLN A 150 20.23 -2.00 5.73
C GLN A 150 18.99 -2.80 6.14
N LEU A 151 18.74 -3.93 5.48
CA LEU A 151 17.66 -4.83 5.85
C LEU A 151 17.81 -5.35 7.28
N GLN A 152 19.04 -5.71 7.71
CA GLN A 152 19.26 -6.17 9.08
C GLN A 152 18.94 -5.09 10.13
N LEU A 153 19.27 -3.83 9.87
CA LEU A 153 18.92 -2.71 10.76
C LEU A 153 17.40 -2.58 10.91
N VAL A 154 16.67 -2.60 9.78
CA VAL A 154 15.20 -2.55 9.79
C VAL A 154 14.60 -3.74 10.55
N LEU A 155 15.16 -4.93 10.37
CA LEU A 155 14.69 -6.14 11.07
C LEU A 155 14.96 -6.08 12.58
N ALA A 156 16.10 -5.51 12.99
CA ALA A 156 16.47 -5.34 14.39
C ALA A 156 15.53 -4.36 15.10
N GLU A 157 15.28 -3.19 14.51
CA GLU A 157 14.34 -2.19 15.04
C GLU A 157 12.94 -2.81 15.25
N ARG A 158 12.47 -3.63 14.30
CA ARG A 158 11.19 -4.32 14.42
C ARG A 158 11.19 -5.39 15.51
N GLN A 159 12.30 -6.09 15.69
CA GLN A 159 12.45 -7.06 16.77
C GLN A 159 12.40 -6.36 18.13
N ASP A 160 13.04 -5.21 18.27
CA ASP A 160 13.02 -4.42 19.50
C ASP A 160 11.63 -3.88 19.80
N TYR A 161 10.93 -3.34 18.80
CA TYR A 161 9.53 -2.93 18.94
C TYR A 161 8.62 -4.10 19.36
N HIS A 162 8.78 -5.26 18.73
CA HIS A 162 8.01 -6.45 19.08
C HIS A 162 8.30 -6.90 20.52
N ARG A 163 9.57 -6.95 20.93
CA ARG A 163 9.97 -7.25 22.31
C ARG A 163 9.39 -6.25 23.29
N PHE A 164 9.43 -4.95 22.98
CA PHE A 164 8.84 -3.92 23.82
C PHE A 164 7.33 -4.12 24.00
N CYS A 165 6.58 -4.39 22.92
CA CYS A 165 5.13 -4.57 23.00
C CYS A 165 4.67 -5.88 23.66
N HIS A 166 5.47 -6.96 23.59
CA HIS A 166 5.05 -8.29 24.04
C HIS A 166 5.85 -8.86 25.22
N HIS A 167 7.00 -8.29 25.53
CA HIS A 167 7.93 -8.73 26.57
C HIS A 167 8.50 -7.53 27.34
N LEU A 168 7.65 -6.56 27.67
CA LEU A 168 8.04 -5.31 28.32
C LEU A 168 8.86 -5.55 29.59
N ASP A 169 8.41 -6.46 30.46
CA ASP A 169 9.09 -6.75 31.73
C ASP A 169 10.56 -7.19 31.50
N THR A 170 10.79 -8.05 30.51
CA THR A 170 12.15 -8.50 30.15
C THR A 170 12.98 -7.36 29.57
N VAL A 171 12.38 -6.46 28.80
CA VAL A 171 13.07 -5.30 28.24
C VAL A 171 13.45 -4.31 29.36
N VAL A 172 12.53 -4.02 30.28
CA VAL A 172 12.78 -3.13 31.42
C VAL A 172 13.87 -3.69 32.32
N GLN A 173 13.82 -4.97 32.68
CA GLN A 173 14.86 -5.61 33.49
C GLN A 173 16.25 -5.56 32.84
N ALA A 174 16.32 -5.76 31.53
CA ALA A 174 17.58 -5.65 30.80
C ALA A 174 18.13 -4.21 30.84
N LEU A 175 17.27 -3.21 30.61
CA LEU A 175 17.64 -1.80 30.67
C LEU A 175 18.09 -1.37 32.08
N GLU A 176 17.42 -1.85 33.13
CA GLU A 176 17.82 -1.61 34.52
C GLU A 176 19.21 -2.20 34.81
N THR A 177 19.48 -3.41 34.32
CA THR A 177 20.79 -4.07 34.48
C THR A 177 21.90 -3.31 33.74
N GLU A 178 21.65 -2.90 32.50
CA GLU A 178 22.57 -2.10 31.70
C GLU A 178 22.87 -0.74 32.36
N TRP A 179 21.84 -0.09 32.91
CA TRP A 179 21.99 1.17 33.63
C TRP A 179 22.84 1.01 34.89
N GLN A 180 22.59 -0.02 35.69
CA GLN A 180 23.39 -0.31 36.89
C GLN A 180 24.87 -0.50 36.54
N ALA A 181 25.17 -1.30 35.50
CA ALA A 181 26.54 -1.51 35.05
C ALA A 181 27.20 -0.21 34.57
N ALA A 182 26.47 0.64 33.83
CA ALA A 182 26.99 1.93 33.37
C ALA A 182 27.30 2.88 34.54
N VAL A 183 26.43 2.92 35.56
CA VAL A 183 26.65 3.69 36.79
C VAL A 183 27.89 3.20 37.54
N GLU A 184 28.08 1.89 37.69
CA GLU A 184 29.27 1.33 38.35
C GLU A 184 30.56 1.73 37.62
N VAL A 185 30.58 1.64 36.28
CA VAL A 185 31.73 2.04 35.47
C VAL A 185 32.02 3.54 35.61
N ALA A 186 30.99 4.39 35.57
CA ALA A 186 31.13 5.83 35.74
C ALA A 186 31.66 6.20 37.13
N THR A 187 31.17 5.52 38.17
CA THR A 187 31.59 5.73 39.57
C THR A 187 33.06 5.35 39.75
N ARG A 188 33.48 4.19 39.26
CA ARG A 188 34.91 3.76 39.29
C ARG A 188 35.82 4.72 38.51
N SER A 189 35.36 5.26 37.38
CA SER A 189 36.13 6.22 36.60
C SER A 189 36.30 7.57 37.31
N LEU A 190 35.28 8.01 38.06
CA LEU A 190 35.34 9.20 38.91
C LEU A 190 36.29 9.01 40.10
N GLU A 191 36.22 7.86 40.78
CA GLU A 191 37.13 7.53 41.88
C GLU A 191 38.59 7.49 41.41
N ALA A 192 38.87 6.86 40.27
CA ALA A 192 40.21 6.81 39.69
C ALA A 192 40.78 8.19 39.31
N LYS A 193 39.91 9.15 38.94
CA LYS A 193 40.33 10.54 38.64
C LYS A 193 40.59 11.39 39.89
N ASN A 194 39.93 11.09 41.02
CA ASN A 194 40.12 11.82 42.28
C ASN A 194 41.34 11.34 43.08
N LEU A 195 41.91 10.19 42.71
CA LEU A 195 43.11 9.60 43.33
C LEU A 195 44.42 9.90 42.57
N SER A 196 44.34 10.65 41.47
CA SER A 196 45.47 11.16 40.67
C SER A 196 45.61 12.66 40.84
#